data_AF-A0A7X2MF83-F1
#
_entry.id   AF-A0A7X2MF83-F1
#
_cell.length_a   1.000
_cell.length_b   1.000
_cell.length_c   1.000
_cell.angle_alpha   90.00
_cell.angle_beta   90.00
_cell.angle_gamma   90.00
#
_symmetry.space_group_name_H-M   'P 1'
#
loop_
_entity.id
_entity.type
_entity.pdbx_description
1 polymer ?
#
loop_
_entity_poly.entity_id
_entity_poly.type
_entity_poly.pdbx_seq_one_letter_code
_entity_poly.pdbx_strand_id
1 'polypeptide(L)'
;MVNNENNHKKHKMIQYANGKSLEEVNGTVEIPKGKGFWKTLFAYSGPGALVAVGYMDPGNWSTSITGGQNFQYLLMSVILLSSLIAMLLQYMAAKLGIVSQMDLAQAIRARTSKALGIVLWILTELAIMATDIAEVIGAAIALYL
;
A
#
# COMPACT_ATOMS: atom_id res chain seq x y z
N MET A 1 -8.79 44.81 -34.94
CA MET A 1 -7.61 43.95 -35.18
C MET A 1 -7.56 42.95 -34.04
N VAL A 2 -7.82 41.67 -34.37
CA VAL A 2 -7.87 40.55 -33.43
C VAL A 2 -6.46 40.26 -32.96
N ASN A 3 -6.19 40.33 -31.65
CA ASN A 3 -4.93 39.83 -31.09
C ASN A 3 -5.21 38.57 -30.27
N ASN A 4 -4.72 37.48 -30.85
CA ASN A 4 -4.85 36.10 -30.44
C ASN A 4 -3.88 35.82 -29.29
N GLU A 5 -4.37 35.77 -28.05
CA GLU A 5 -3.59 35.25 -26.92
C GLU A 5 -3.56 33.72 -26.99
N ASN A 6 -2.53 33.21 -27.66
CA ASN A 6 -2.16 31.80 -27.66
C ASN A 6 -1.80 31.36 -26.23
N ASN A 7 -2.80 30.85 -25.50
CA ASN A 7 -2.63 30.22 -24.21
C ASN A 7 -2.02 28.82 -24.38
N HIS A 8 -0.70 28.77 -24.60
CA HIS A 8 0.08 27.54 -24.54
C HIS A 8 0.10 27.02 -23.09
N LYS A 9 -0.90 26.21 -22.72
CA LYS A 9 -0.81 25.32 -21.56
C LYS A 9 0.35 24.35 -21.78
N LYS A 10 1.54 24.70 -21.29
CA LYS A 10 2.67 23.77 -21.17
C LYS A 10 2.23 22.62 -20.26
N HIS A 11 1.89 21.47 -20.85
CA HIS A 11 1.82 20.22 -20.12
C HIS A 11 3.21 19.94 -19.54
N LYS A 12 3.39 20.22 -18.24
CA LYS A 12 4.59 19.79 -17.52
C LYS A 12 4.52 18.28 -17.42
N MET A 13 5.58 17.59 -17.83
CA MET A 13 5.72 16.12 -17.64
C MET A 13 5.63 15.69 -16.17
N ILE A 14 5.80 16.63 -15.23
CA ILE A 14 5.66 16.40 -13.80
C ILE A 14 4.58 17.35 -13.30
N GLN A 15 3.40 16.78 -13.03
CA GLN A 15 2.29 17.47 -12.39
C GLN A 15 2.27 17.06 -10.91
N TYR A 16 2.25 18.04 -10.00
CA TYR A 16 2.13 17.75 -8.58
C TYR A 16 0.71 17.25 -8.32
N ALA A 17 0.58 16.04 -7.75
CA ALA A 17 -0.66 15.59 -7.14
C ALA A 17 -0.90 16.46 -5.88
N ASN A 18 -1.47 17.65 -6.07
CA ASN A 18 -1.89 18.55 -5.00
C ASN A 18 -3.27 18.18 -4.43
N GLY A 19 -3.79 17.03 -4.85
CA GLY A 19 -5.10 16.50 -4.53
C GLY A 19 -5.12 15.66 -3.26
N LYS A 20 -6.31 15.16 -2.89
CA LYS A 20 -6.43 14.13 -1.85
C LYS A 20 -5.79 12.83 -2.34
N SER A 21 -5.30 12.00 -1.41
CA SER A 21 -4.87 10.65 -1.80
C SER A 21 -6.06 9.85 -2.33
N LEU A 22 -5.86 9.09 -3.42
CA LEU A 22 -6.89 8.25 -4.06
C LEU A 22 -8.21 9.02 -4.32
N GLU A 23 -8.14 10.16 -5.02
CA GLU A 23 -9.29 11.06 -5.21
C GLU A 23 -10.53 10.36 -5.77
N GLU A 24 -10.35 9.29 -6.54
CA GLU A 24 -11.42 8.52 -7.16
C GLU A 24 -12.26 7.72 -6.15
N VAL A 25 -11.65 7.30 -5.03
CA VAL A 25 -12.26 6.38 -4.06
C VAL A 25 -12.18 6.88 -2.60
N ASN A 26 -11.63 8.08 -2.39
CA ASN A 26 -11.49 8.65 -1.05
C ASN A 26 -12.85 9.05 -0.47
N GLY A 27 -13.24 8.39 0.63
CA GLY A 27 -14.49 8.67 1.33
C GLY A 27 -15.75 8.07 0.69
N THR A 28 -15.60 7.07 -0.19
CA THR A 28 -16.74 6.46 -0.90
C THR A 28 -17.67 5.63 -0.01
N VAL A 29 -17.15 5.04 1.08
CA VAL A 29 -17.94 4.15 1.93
C VAL A 29 -18.69 4.95 3.00
N GLU A 30 -20.01 5.02 2.89
CA GLU A 30 -20.87 5.58 3.93
C GLU A 30 -20.96 4.64 5.14
N ILE A 31 -20.47 5.10 6.29
CA ILE A 31 -20.48 4.33 7.53
C ILE A 31 -21.88 4.40 8.18
N PRO A 32 -22.59 3.28 8.39
CA PRO A 32 -23.92 3.29 8.96
C PRO A 32 -23.90 3.80 10.41
N LYS A 33 -24.46 4.98 10.65
CA LYS A 33 -24.61 5.55 12.00
C LYS A 33 -25.76 4.85 12.75
N GLY A 34 -25.53 4.44 14.00
CA GLY A 34 -26.56 3.85 14.86
C GLY A 34 -26.91 2.38 14.60
N LYS A 35 -26.18 1.69 13.71
CA LYS A 35 -26.26 0.23 13.56
C LYS A 35 -25.13 -0.43 14.36
N GLY A 36 -25.36 -1.63 14.89
CA GLY A 36 -24.44 -2.32 15.82
C GLY A 36 -23.03 -2.53 15.26
N PHE A 37 -22.05 -2.67 16.17
CA PHE A 37 -20.60 -2.74 15.88
C PHE A 37 -20.23 -3.62 14.69
N TRP A 38 -20.78 -4.84 14.60
CA TRP A 38 -20.51 -5.79 13.52
C TRP A 38 -20.88 -5.27 12.15
N LYS A 39 -22.02 -4.60 12.01
CA LYS A 39 -22.48 -4.06 10.73
C LYS A 39 -21.61 -2.90 10.24
N THR A 40 -21.12 -2.11 11.19
CA THR A 40 -20.16 -1.05 10.92
C THR A 40 -18.81 -1.65 10.52
N LEU A 41 -18.33 -2.68 11.24
CA LEU A 41 -17.09 -3.39 10.94
C LEU A 41 -17.08 -4.00 9.52
N PHE A 42 -18.17 -4.65 9.12
CA PHE A 42 -18.30 -5.22 7.77
C PHE A 42 -18.32 -4.14 6.67
N ALA A 43 -18.75 -2.91 6.97
CA ALA A 43 -18.77 -1.84 5.98
C ALA A 43 -17.35 -1.38 5.59
N TYR A 44 -16.39 -1.41 6.52
CA TYR A 44 -15.02 -0.93 6.29
C TYR A 44 -13.94 -2.04 6.38
N SER A 45 -14.30 -3.31 6.29
CA SER A 45 -13.33 -4.42 6.39
C SER A 45 -12.41 -4.57 5.17
N GLY A 46 -12.80 -4.01 4.01
CA GLY A 46 -12.08 -4.16 2.73
C GLY A 46 -10.61 -3.73 2.75
N PRO A 47 -10.27 -2.50 3.19
CA PRO A 47 -8.88 -2.02 3.20
C PRO A 47 -7.91 -2.93 3.97
N GLY A 48 -8.35 -3.51 5.09
CA GLY A 48 -7.52 -4.44 5.87
C GLY A 48 -7.20 -5.72 5.10
N ALA A 49 -8.17 -6.26 4.35
CA ALA A 49 -7.97 -7.45 3.52
C ALA A 49 -7.03 -7.18 2.34
N LEU A 50 -7.14 -6.00 1.71
CA LEU A 50 -6.25 -5.59 0.61
C LEU A 50 -4.78 -5.48 1.05
N VAL A 51 -4.52 -5.05 2.29
CA VAL A 51 -3.16 -5.03 2.84
C VAL A 51 -2.71 -6.45 3.22
N ALA A 52 -3.59 -7.25 3.81
CA ALA A 52 -3.25 -8.59 4.29
C ALA A 52 -2.88 -9.57 3.16
N VAL A 53 -3.53 -9.49 2.00
CA VAL A 53 -3.24 -10.39 0.87
C VAL A 53 -1.82 -10.23 0.34
N GLY A 54 -1.25 -9.02 0.41
CA GLY A 54 0.13 -8.76 0.00
C GLY A 54 1.19 -9.44 0.89
N TYR A 55 0.84 -9.84 2.12
CA TYR A 55 1.72 -10.62 3.00
C TYR A 55 1.66 -12.14 2.73
N MET A 56 0.76 -12.58 1.85
CA MET A 56 0.54 -13.99 1.51
C MET A 56 1.13 -14.36 0.14
N ASP A 57 2.06 -13.55 -0.35
CA ASP A 57 2.66 -13.68 -1.68
C ASP A 57 3.52 -14.96 -1.80
N PRO A 58 3.66 -15.54 -3.02
CA PRO A 58 4.46 -16.75 -3.24
C PRO A 58 5.95 -16.59 -2.89
N GLY A 59 6.45 -15.35 -2.82
CA GLY A 59 7.86 -15.05 -2.54
C GLY A 59 8.32 -15.53 -1.17
N ASN A 60 7.42 -15.60 -0.19
CA ASN A 60 7.75 -16.04 1.16
C ASN A 60 7.49 -17.54 1.43
N TRP A 61 6.74 -18.23 0.56
CA TRP A 61 6.32 -19.62 0.80
C TRP A 61 7.51 -20.59 0.84
N SER A 62 8.47 -20.44 -0.08
CA SER A 62 9.65 -21.30 -0.16
C SER A 62 10.50 -21.23 1.11
N THR A 63 10.69 -20.03 1.67
CA THR A 63 11.49 -19.85 2.89
C THR A 63 10.77 -20.39 4.12
N SER A 64 9.44 -20.25 4.20
CA SER A 64 8.65 -20.87 5.28
C SER A 64 8.66 -22.39 5.22
N ILE A 65 8.50 -23.00 4.04
CA ILE A 65 8.53 -24.46 3.88
C ILE A 65 9.93 -25.00 4.22
N THR A 66 10.98 -24.38 3.65
CA THR A 66 12.37 -24.76 3.93
C THR A 66 12.71 -24.59 5.42
N GLY A 67 12.25 -23.50 6.03
CA GLY A 67 12.39 -23.26 7.46
C GLY A 67 11.69 -24.33 8.31
N GLY A 68 10.49 -24.76 7.91
CA GLY A 68 9.77 -25.86 8.54
C GLY A 68 10.45 -27.21 8.36
N GLN A 69 11.06 -27.49 7.22
CA GLN A 69 11.83 -28.72 7.01
C GLN A 69 13.09 -28.77 7.88
N ASN A 70 13.81 -27.66 8.00
CA ASN A 70 15.08 -27.59 8.73
C ASN A 70 14.89 -27.47 10.25
N PHE A 71 13.87 -26.76 10.72
CA PHE A 71 13.69 -26.41 12.13
C PHE A 71 12.33 -26.81 12.71
N GLN A 72 11.55 -27.61 11.97
CA GLN A 72 10.21 -28.05 12.35
C GLN A 72 9.33 -26.88 12.82
N TYR A 73 8.86 -26.90 14.07
CA TYR A 73 7.97 -25.88 14.63
C TYR A 73 8.70 -24.72 15.32
N LEU A 74 10.04 -24.71 15.36
CA LEU A 74 10.82 -23.70 16.08
C LEU A 74 10.52 -22.27 15.59
N LEU A 75 10.36 -22.08 14.28
CA LEU A 75 10.16 -20.77 13.66
C LEU A 75 8.73 -20.22 13.81
N MET A 76 7.80 -20.99 14.37
CA MET A 76 6.40 -20.56 14.51
C MET A 76 6.25 -19.34 15.43
N SER A 77 7.06 -19.26 16.49
CA SER A 77 7.10 -18.10 17.39
C SER A 77 7.62 -16.84 16.68
N VAL A 78 8.57 -16.99 15.76
CA VAL A 78 9.13 -15.90 14.95
C VAL A 78 8.09 -15.38 13.95
N ILE A 79 7.34 -16.28 13.30
CA ILE A 79 6.24 -15.90 12.40
C ILE A 79 5.17 -15.12 13.15
N LEU A 80 4.79 -15.58 14.34
CA LEU A 80 3.83 -14.88 15.20
C LEU A 80 4.34 -13.47 15.56
N LEU A 81 5.58 -13.36 16.03
CA LEU A 81 6.17 -12.07 16.41
C LEU A 81 6.25 -11.11 15.21
N SER A 82 6.68 -11.60 14.05
CA SER A 82 6.73 -10.81 12.81
C SER A 82 5.35 -10.29 12.42
N SER A 83 4.31 -11.13 12.55
CA SER A 83 2.91 -10.75 12.29
C SER A 83 2.41 -9.67 13.25
N LEU A 84 2.76 -9.75 14.54
CA LEU A 84 2.41 -8.72 15.53
C LEU A 84 3.05 -7.36 15.21
N ILE A 85 4.32 -7.37 14.78
CA ILE A 85 5.03 -6.15 14.36
C ILE A 85 4.39 -5.55 13.10
N ALA A 86 4.05 -6.38 12.11
CA ALA A 86 3.35 -5.94 10.91
C ALA A 86 2.00 -5.29 11.25
N MET A 87 1.20 -5.91 12.12
CA MET A 87 -0.07 -5.32 12.57
C MET A 87 0.11 -3.97 13.26
N LEU A 88 1.14 -3.81 14.11
CA LEU A 88 1.44 -2.55 14.76
C LEU A 88 1.77 -1.43 13.75
N LEU A 89 2.65 -1.72 12.79
CA LEU A 89 3.06 -0.75 11.78
C LEU A 89 1.91 -0.38 10.83
N GLN A 90 1.13 -1.37 10.39
CA GLN A 90 -0.04 -1.13 9.53
C GLN A 90 -1.12 -0.35 10.27
N TYR A 91 -1.34 -0.61 11.57
CA TYR A 91 -2.22 0.20 12.40
C TYR A 91 -1.75 1.67 12.46
N MET A 92 -0.46 1.92 12.61
CA MET A 92 0.10 3.28 12.61
C MET A 92 -0.09 3.98 11.25
N ALA A 93 0.12 3.27 10.14
CA ALA A 93 -0.10 3.79 8.79
C ALA A 93 -1.60 4.11 8.56
N ALA A 94 -2.50 3.21 8.96
CA ALA A 94 -3.94 3.43 8.89
C ALA A 94 -4.37 4.62 9.76
N LYS A 95 -3.85 4.71 10.99
CA LYS A 95 -4.12 5.85 11.89
C LYS A 95 -3.67 7.17 11.28
N LEU A 96 -2.50 7.20 10.63
CA LEU A 96 -2.03 8.39 9.92
C LEU A 96 -3.01 8.78 8.80
N GLY A 97 -3.42 7.84 7.95
CA GLY A 97 -4.39 8.09 6.88
C GLY A 97 -5.73 8.61 7.39
N ILE A 98 -6.28 8.00 8.44
CA ILE A 98 -7.57 8.37 9.04
C ILE A 98 -7.50 9.74 9.72
N VAL A 99 -6.45 10.02 10.48
CA VAL A 99 -6.36 11.26 11.28
C VAL A 99 -5.92 12.45 10.42
N SER A 100 -4.92 12.28 9.57
CA SER A 100 -4.36 13.37 8.77
C SER A 100 -5.10 13.61 7.46
N GLN A 101 -5.95 12.67 7.03
CA GLN A 101 -6.62 12.70 5.72
C GLN A 101 -5.64 12.77 4.53
N MET A 102 -4.40 12.33 4.76
CA MET A 102 -3.30 12.29 3.79
C MET A 102 -2.66 10.91 3.84
N ASP A 103 -2.10 10.44 2.71
CA ASP A 103 -1.30 9.23 2.73
C ASP A 103 0.12 9.47 3.28
N LEU A 104 0.84 8.38 3.55
CA LEU A 104 2.20 8.45 4.10
C LEU A 104 3.17 9.15 3.14
N ALA A 105 3.02 8.99 1.83
CA ALA A 105 3.90 9.62 0.84
C ALA A 105 3.69 11.14 0.82
N GLN A 106 2.45 11.62 0.89
CA GLN A 106 2.09 13.03 1.03
C GLN A 106 2.64 13.61 2.34
N ALA A 107 2.47 12.89 3.46
CA ALA A 107 2.98 13.32 4.77
C ALA A 107 4.51 13.43 4.80
N ILE A 108 5.22 12.45 4.23
CA ILE A 108 6.68 12.47 4.09
C ILE A 108 7.10 13.61 3.18
N ARG A 109 6.48 13.75 2.01
CA ARG A 109 6.84 14.77 1.01
C ARG A 109 6.62 16.19 1.53
N ALA A 110 5.62 16.40 2.38
CA ALA A 110 5.36 17.69 3.03
C ALA A 110 6.40 18.04 4.11
N ARG A 111 7.07 17.04 4.71
CA ARG A 111 8.04 17.23 5.81
C ARG A 111 9.50 17.06 5.39
N THR A 112 9.76 16.74 4.12
CA THR A 112 11.11 16.49 3.59
C THR A 112 11.42 17.31 2.33
N SER A 113 12.70 17.35 1.96
CA SER A 113 13.15 18.02 0.75
C SER A 113 12.69 17.28 -0.52
N LYS A 114 12.57 18.01 -1.63
CA LYS A 114 12.14 17.42 -2.91
C LYS A 114 13.06 16.28 -3.38
N ALA A 115 14.37 16.40 -3.14
CA ALA A 115 15.34 15.39 -3.51
C ALA A 115 15.10 14.07 -2.76
N LEU A 116 14.90 14.14 -1.43
CA LEU A 116 14.60 12.95 -0.63
C LEU A 116 13.26 12.32 -1.01
N GLY A 117 12.24 13.14 -1.32
CA GLY A 117 10.96 12.63 -1.83
C GLY A 117 11.11 11.82 -3.12
N ILE A 118 11.96 12.28 -4.06
CA ILE A 118 12.23 11.54 -5.31
C ILE A 118 12.98 10.24 -5.03
N VAL A 119 13.98 10.25 -4.15
CA VAL A 119 14.71 9.04 -3.77
C VAL A 119 13.77 8.00 -3.15
N LEU A 120 12.93 8.41 -2.20
CA LEU A 120 11.95 7.51 -1.57
C LEU A 120 10.91 7.00 -2.57
N TRP A 121 10.50 7.82 -3.53
CA TRP A 121 9.61 7.38 -4.60
C TRP A 121 10.27 6.29 -5.45
N ILE A 122 11.51 6.51 -5.94
CA ILE A 122 12.23 5.50 -6.73
C ILE A 122 12.42 4.19 -5.93
N LEU A 123 12.79 4.28 -4.66
CA LEU A 123 12.94 3.09 -3.80
C LEU A 123 11.63 2.32 -3.64
N THR A 124 10.51 3.04 -3.50
CA THR A 124 9.18 2.41 -3.38
C THR A 124 8.72 1.78 -4.69
N GLU A 125 8.99 2.43 -5.84
CA GLU A 125 8.73 1.89 -7.17
C GLU A 125 9.53 0.60 -7.43
N LEU A 126 10.81 0.58 -7.03
CA LEU A 126 11.63 -0.63 -7.14
C LEU A 126 11.13 -1.75 -6.20
N ALA A 127 10.65 -1.40 -5.01
CA ALA A 127 10.11 -2.37 -4.08
C ALA A 127 8.83 -3.03 -4.62
N ILE A 128 7.88 -2.25 -5.13
CA ILE A 128 6.64 -2.81 -5.70
C ILE A 128 6.91 -3.61 -6.98
N MET A 129 7.89 -3.20 -7.80
CA MET A 129 8.34 -3.98 -8.95
C MET A 129 8.90 -5.34 -8.54
N ALA A 130 9.67 -5.40 -7.45
CA ALA A 130 10.19 -6.67 -6.93
C ALA A 130 9.06 -7.60 -6.46
N THR A 131 8.03 -7.06 -5.81
CA THR A 131 6.83 -7.81 -5.42
C THR A 131 6.08 -8.35 -6.65
N ASP A 132 5.85 -7.51 -7.66
CA ASP A 132 5.18 -7.91 -8.91
C ASP A 132 5.94 -9.01 -9.65
N ILE A 133 7.28 -8.95 -9.69
CA ILE A 133 8.11 -10.02 -10.26
C ILE A 133 7.85 -11.37 -9.55
N ALA A 134 7.77 -11.37 -8.21
CA ALA A 134 7.49 -12.59 -7.46
C ALA A 134 6.07 -13.14 -7.76
N GLU A 135 5.08 -12.26 -7.84
CA GLU A 135 3.70 -12.63 -8.18
C GLU A 135 3.58 -13.19 -9.60
N VAL A 136 4.17 -12.53 -10.60
CA VAL A 136 4.17 -12.96 -12.00
C VAL A 136 4.84 -14.32 -12.17
N ILE A 137 5.99 -14.54 -11.51
CA ILE A 137 6.66 -15.85 -11.54
C ILE A 137 5.79 -16.93 -10.90
N GLY A 138 5.21 -16.64 -9.73
CA GLY A 138 4.30 -17.56 -9.05
C GLY A 138 3.10 -17.93 -9.90
N ALA A 139 2.45 -16.94 -10.53
CA ALA A 139 1.31 -17.12 -11.42
C ALA A 139 1.69 -17.90 -12.70
N ALA A 140 2.86 -17.61 -13.29
CA ALA A 140 3.34 -18.32 -14.47
C ALA A 140 3.59 -19.81 -14.18
N ILE A 141 4.18 -20.13 -13.02
CA ILE A 141 4.36 -21.51 -12.57
C ILE A 141 3.01 -22.17 -12.31
N ALA A 142 2.06 -21.45 -11.70
CA ALA A 142 0.71 -21.97 -11.44
C ALA A 142 -0.09 -22.26 -12.71
N LEU A 143 0.16 -21.54 -13.81
CA LEU A 143 -0.46 -21.82 -15.12
C LEU A 143 0.25 -22.95 -15.89
N TYR A 144 1.54 -23.15 -15.63
CA TYR A 144 2.33 -24.19 -16.27
C TYR A 144 2.02 -25.59 -15.71
N LEU A 145 1.65 -25.67 -14.42
CA LEU A 145 1.28 -26.88 -13.71
C LEU A 145 -0.22 -27.20 -13.85
#